data_AF-A0A1I0C7W8-F1
#
_entry.id   AF-A0A1I0C7W8-F1
#
_cell.length_a   1.000
_cell.length_b   1.000
_cell.length_c   1.000
_cell.angle_alpha   90.00
_cell.angle_beta   90.00
_cell.angle_gamma   90.00
#
_symmetry.space_group_name_H-M   'P 1'
#
loop_
_entity.id
_entity.type
_entity.pdbx_description
1 polymer ?
#
loop_
_entity_poly.entity_id
_entity_poly.type
_entity_poly.pdbx_seq_one_letter_code
_entity_poly.pdbx_strand_id
1 'polypeptide(L)'
;MKKSGKWPLIFSISLGTSIFLFLFILRAAKPIEVSSINPKEMDYYEKVVATGRVVPTNMLEIRSQVAGTILESPLNQGDVINKDALLLIIDSQDISLQIKEKQLVETYNKRKTLFDHSL
;
A
#
# COMPACT_ATOMS: atom_id res chain seq x y z
N MET A 1 -48.15 88.83 -46.35
CA MET A 1 -46.85 88.74 -45.63
C MET A 1 -46.99 87.71 -44.51
N LYS A 2 -46.44 86.49 -44.65
CA LYS A 2 -46.52 85.46 -43.59
C LYS A 2 -45.11 85.02 -43.22
N LYS A 3 -44.59 85.62 -42.14
CA LYS A 3 -43.22 85.50 -41.65
C LYS A 3 -43.05 84.13 -40.97
N SER A 4 -42.65 83.11 -41.72
CA SER A 4 -42.38 81.76 -41.20
C SER A 4 -41.15 81.80 -40.29
N GLY A 5 -41.40 81.88 -38.98
CA GLY A 5 -40.36 81.91 -37.96
C GLY A 5 -39.48 80.68 -38.01
N LYS A 6 -38.17 80.86 -37.76
CA LYS A 6 -37.09 79.84 -37.82
C LYS A 6 -37.23 78.68 -36.80
N TRP A 7 -38.40 78.53 -36.18
CA TRP A 7 -38.73 77.50 -35.19
C TRP A 7 -38.50 76.05 -35.63
N PRO A 8 -38.80 75.60 -36.88
CA PRO A 8 -38.55 74.21 -37.25
C PRO A 8 -37.05 73.88 -37.31
N LEU A 9 -36.19 74.86 -37.60
CA LEU A 9 -34.74 74.67 -37.63
C LEU A 9 -34.17 74.45 -36.23
N ILE A 10 -34.68 75.19 -35.24
CA ILE A 10 -34.26 75.06 -33.84
C ILE A 10 -34.67 73.70 -33.26
N PHE A 11 -35.88 73.22 -33.61
CA PHE A 11 -36.34 71.88 -33.23
C PHE A 11 -35.47 70.77 -33.83
N SER A 12 -35.04 70.90 -35.09
CA SER A 12 -34.17 69.93 -35.75
C SER A 12 -32.78 69.86 -35.10
N ILE A 13 -32.19 71.00 -34.74
CA ILE A 13 -30.91 71.03 -34.00
C ILE A 13 -31.07 70.39 -32.61
N SER A 14 -32.11 70.74 -31.86
CA SER A 14 -32.35 70.20 -30.51
C SER A 14 -32.53 68.68 -30.52
N LEU A 15 -33.27 68.17 -31.50
CA LEU A 15 -33.49 66.73 -31.65
C LEU A 15 -32.19 66.00 -32.02
N GLY A 16 -31.37 66.59 -32.88
CA GLY A 16 -30.04 66.05 -33.22
C GLY A 16 -29.10 66.02 -32.02
N THR A 17 -29.06 67.09 -31.21
CA THR A 17 -28.24 67.13 -30.00
C THR A 17 -28.71 66.12 -28.97
N SER A 18 -30.03 65.92 -28.84
CA SER A 18 -30.61 64.95 -27.93
C SER A 18 -30.26 63.51 -28.35
N ILE A 19 -30.36 63.20 -29.65
CA ILE A 19 -29.92 61.91 -30.21
C ILE A 19 -28.42 61.68 -29.95
N PHE A 20 -27.61 62.71 -30.15
CA PHE A 20 -26.16 62.60 -30.00
C PHE A 20 -25.75 62.37 -28.55
N LEU A 21 -26.34 63.12 -27.61
CA LEU A 21 -26.15 62.91 -26.17
C LEU A 21 -26.62 61.53 -25.73
N PHE A 22 -27.75 61.06 -26.25
CA PHE A 22 -28.27 59.73 -25.95
C PHE A 22 -27.32 58.62 -26.42
N LEU A 23 -26.82 58.71 -27.66
CA LEU A 23 -25.85 57.76 -28.20
C LEU A 23 -24.50 57.83 -27.49
N PHE A 24 -24.08 59.02 -27.03
CA PHE A 24 -22.84 59.21 -26.28
C PHE A 24 -22.89 58.53 -24.90
N ILE A 25 -24.01 58.66 -24.19
CA ILE A 25 -24.22 58.02 -22.89
C ILE A 25 -24.28 56.50 -23.04
N LEU A 26 -24.94 55.98 -24.09
CA LEU A 26 -24.97 54.54 -24.37
C LEU A 26 -23.58 53.95 -24.65
N ARG A 27 -22.65 54.73 -25.21
CA ARG A 27 -21.26 54.29 -25.45
C ARG A 27 -20.33 54.45 -24.25
N ALA A 28 -20.72 55.26 -23.26
CA ALA A 28 -19.88 55.53 -22.08
C ALA A 28 -19.93 54.41 -21.02
N ALA A 29 -20.82 53.42 -21.18
CA ALA A 29 -20.87 52.26 -20.29
C ALA A 29 -19.64 51.37 -20.51
N LYS A 30 -18.67 51.45 -19.59
CA LYS A 30 -17.46 50.63 -19.62
C LYS A 30 -17.81 49.19 -19.20
N PRO A 31 -17.38 48.16 -19.95
CA PRO A 31 -17.59 46.78 -19.54
C PRO A 31 -16.84 46.48 -18.25
N ILE A 32 -17.47 45.73 -17.35
CA ILE A 32 -16.86 45.28 -16.09
C ILE A 32 -15.88 44.16 -16.43
N GLU A 33 -14.58 44.40 -16.22
CA GLU A 33 -13.55 43.40 -16.46
C GLU A 33 -13.62 42.33 -15.37
N VAL A 34 -14.12 41.16 -15.73
CA VAL A 34 -14.12 39.97 -14.88
C VAL A 34 -12.95 39.08 -15.29
N SER A 35 -12.09 38.74 -14.33
CA SER A 35 -11.00 37.79 -14.55
C SER A 35 -11.60 36.39 -14.69
N SER A 36 -11.60 35.87 -15.92
CA SER A 36 -12.06 34.51 -16.21
C SER A 36 -10.86 33.62 -16.45
N ILE A 37 -10.85 32.48 -15.75
CA ILE A 37 -9.92 31.38 -15.96
C ILE A 37 -10.63 30.34 -16.81
N ASN A 38 -10.01 29.96 -17.93
CA ASN A 38 -10.53 28.92 -18.80
C ASN A 38 -10.01 27.56 -18.28
N PRO A 39 -10.89 26.65 -17.80
CA PRO A 39 -10.46 25.34 -17.34
C PRO A 39 -9.89 24.54 -18.50
N LYS A 40 -8.73 23.92 -18.28
CA LYS A 40 -8.08 23.04 -19.25
C LYS A 40 -8.22 21.60 -18.77
N GLU A 41 -8.63 20.72 -19.67
CA GLU A 41 -8.57 19.28 -19.41
C GLU A 41 -7.11 18.85 -19.23
N MET A 42 -6.83 18.21 -18.11
CA MET A 42 -5.51 17.70 -17.77
C MET A 42 -5.66 16.37 -17.04
N ASP A 43 -4.73 15.47 -17.29
CA ASP A 43 -4.69 14.19 -16.58
C ASP A 43 -4.32 14.43 -15.11
N TYR A 44 -5.17 13.94 -14.21
CA TYR A 44 -4.98 14.04 -12.77
C TYR A 44 -4.80 12.63 -12.20
N TYR A 45 -3.72 12.43 -11.46
CA TYR A 45 -3.42 11.17 -10.78
C TYR A 45 -3.34 11.41 -9.28
N GLU A 46 -4.22 10.76 -8.54
CA GLU A 46 -4.18 10.77 -7.08
C GLU A 46 -3.33 9.60 -6.58
N LYS A 47 -2.33 9.90 -5.74
CA LYS A 47 -1.49 8.88 -5.12
C LYS A 47 -1.86 8.74 -3.64
N VAL A 48 -2.53 7.64 -3.31
CA VAL A 48 -2.77 7.26 -1.92
C VAL A 48 -1.57 6.46 -1.41
N VAL A 49 -0.95 6.93 -0.33
CA VAL A 49 0.18 6.24 0.31
C VAL A 49 -0.35 5.53 1.55
N ALA A 50 -0.34 4.20 1.52
CA ALA A 50 -0.64 3.38 2.68
C ALA A 50 0.65 2.99 3.39
N THR A 51 0.68 3.14 4.72
CA THR A 51 1.74 2.59 5.56
C THR A 51 1.31 1.22 6.09
N GLY A 52 2.25 0.29 6.14
CA GLY A 52 2.02 -1.05 6.66
C GLY A 52 3.28 -1.58 7.32
N ARG A 53 3.12 -2.49 8.27
CA ARG A 53 4.26 -3.20 8.89
C ARG A 53 4.50 -4.49 8.13
N VAL A 54 5.75 -4.71 7.70
CA VAL A 54 6.17 -6.00 7.16
C VAL A 54 6.33 -6.97 8.33
N VAL A 55 5.60 -8.08 8.29
CA VAL A 55 5.71 -9.18 9.25
C VAL A 55 6.15 -10.44 8.51
N PRO A 56 6.95 -11.31 9.15
CA PRO A 56 7.32 -12.59 8.55
C PRO A 56 6.07 -13.41 8.23
N THR A 57 6.04 -14.08 7.08
CA THR A 57 4.93 -14.97 6.71
C THR A 57 4.82 -16.12 7.71
N ASN A 58 5.95 -16.68 8.14
CA ASN A 58 6.04 -17.76 9.10
C ASN A 58 7.14 -17.45 10.12
N MET A 59 6.85 -17.67 11.40
CA MET A 59 7.81 -17.58 12.49
C MET A 59 7.73 -18.86 13.32
N LEU A 60 8.86 -19.53 13.50
CA LEU A 60 8.95 -20.77 14.27
C LEU A 60 10.03 -20.62 15.34
N GLU A 61 9.66 -20.96 16.57
CA GLU A 61 10.60 -21.15 17.66
C GLU A 61 10.96 -22.63 17.74
N ILE A 62 12.23 -22.96 17.56
CA ILE A 62 12.72 -24.35 17.60
C ILE A 62 13.25 -24.63 19.00
N ARG A 63 12.80 -25.75 19.57
CA ARG A 63 13.25 -26.25 20.88
C ARG A 63 13.79 -27.65 20.74
N SER A 64 14.75 -28.00 21.59
CA SER A 64 15.23 -29.37 21.66
C SER A 64 14.10 -30.31 22.10
N GLN A 65 13.99 -31.45 21.44
CA GLN A 65 13.07 -32.53 21.83
C GLN A 65 13.62 -33.39 22.97
N VAL A 66 14.93 -33.34 23.20
CA VAL A 66 15.63 -34.14 24.21
C VAL A 66 16.43 -33.23 25.13
N ALA A 67 16.56 -33.63 26.40
CA ALA A 67 17.50 -32.99 27.31
C ALA A 67 18.92 -33.45 27.00
N GLY A 68 19.88 -32.53 27.01
CA GLY A 68 21.28 -32.82 26.76
C GLY A 68 22.12 -31.55 26.67
N THR A 69 23.43 -31.72 26.63
CA THR A 69 24.38 -30.62 26.48
C THR A 69 24.64 -30.36 25.00
N ILE A 70 24.74 -29.09 24.60
CA ILE A 70 25.10 -28.72 23.23
C ILE A 70 26.57 -29.08 22.99
N LEU A 71 26.84 -29.90 21.98
CA LEU A 71 28.20 -30.24 21.54
C LEU A 71 28.70 -29.25 20.49
N GLU A 72 27.86 -28.98 19.49
CA GLU A 72 28.25 -28.14 18.35
C GLU A 72 27.05 -27.35 17.81
N SER A 73 27.33 -26.13 17.37
CA SER A 73 26.41 -25.26 16.63
C SER A 73 27.10 -24.83 15.33
N PRO A 74 26.88 -25.56 14.22
CA PRO A 74 27.60 -25.30 12.96
C PRO A 74 27.12 -24.01 12.24
N LEU A 75 26.03 -23.41 12.70
CA LEU A 75 25.43 -22.22 12.10
C LEU A 75 25.73 -20.95 12.91
N ASN A 76 25.80 -19.82 12.21
CA ASN A 76 25.94 -18.49 12.80
C ASN A 76 24.60 -17.74 12.79
N GLN A 77 24.51 -16.71 13.64
CA GLN A 77 23.33 -15.86 13.69
C GLN A 77 23.17 -15.08 12.37
N GLY A 78 21.95 -15.14 11.80
CA GLY A 78 21.62 -14.49 10.54
C GLY A 78 21.82 -15.36 9.30
N ASP A 79 22.32 -16.59 9.45
CA ASP A 79 22.49 -17.50 8.33
C ASP A 79 21.14 -17.87 7.68
N VAL A 80 21.12 -17.90 6.35
CA VAL A 80 19.98 -18.36 5.57
C VAL A 80 20.12 -19.87 5.37
N ILE A 81 19.11 -20.61 5.81
CA ILE A 81 19.10 -22.08 5.75
C ILE A 81 17.86 -22.60 5.06
N ASN A 82 17.98 -23.84 4.56
CA ASN A 82 16.85 -24.58 3.99
C ASN A 82 16.23 -25.50 5.03
N LYS A 83 15.07 -26.05 4.68
CA LYS A 83 14.43 -27.11 5.45
C LYS A 83 15.41 -28.29 5.63
N ASP A 84 15.38 -28.89 6.82
CA ASP A 84 16.22 -30.03 7.21
C ASP A 84 17.71 -29.72 7.41
N ALA A 85 18.09 -28.43 7.47
CA ALA A 85 19.43 -28.03 7.87
C ALA A 85 19.73 -28.42 9.32
N LEU A 86 20.97 -28.87 9.57
CA LEU A 86 21.44 -29.20 10.91
C LEU A 86 21.67 -27.92 11.71
N LEU A 87 20.87 -27.73 12.77
CA LEU A 87 20.95 -26.54 13.62
C LEU A 87 21.91 -26.72 14.79
N LEU A 88 21.82 -27.86 15.47
CA LEU A 88 22.58 -28.16 16.68
C LEU A 88 22.85 -29.67 16.78
N ILE A 89 24.02 -30.00 17.35
CA ILE A 89 24.37 -31.36 17.77
C ILE A 89 24.30 -31.40 19.29
N ILE A 90 23.49 -32.32 19.83
CA ILE A 90 23.26 -32.47 21.27
C ILE A 90 23.84 -33.80 21.72
N ASP A 91 24.57 -33.79 22.84
CA ASP A 91 25.03 -35.01 23.49
C ASP A 91 23.82 -35.77 24.05
N SER A 92 23.63 -36.99 23.55
CA SER A 92 22.46 -37.83 23.82
C SER A 92 22.86 -39.25 24.23
N GLN A 93 24.04 -39.41 24.83
CA GLN A 93 24.53 -40.71 25.30
C GLN A 93 23.50 -41.47 26.14
N ASP A 94 22.85 -40.81 27.10
CA ASP A 94 21.82 -41.44 27.95
C ASP A 94 20.61 -41.94 27.14
N ILE A 95 20.18 -41.16 26.13
CA ILE A 95 19.09 -41.55 25.22
C ILE A 95 19.52 -42.77 24.39
N SER A 96 20.75 -42.77 23.88
CA SER A 96 21.27 -43.86 23.05
C SER A 96 21.36 -45.19 23.81
N LEU A 97 21.72 -45.14 25.09
CA LEU A 97 21.77 -46.31 25.98
C LEU A 97 20.37 -46.86 26.21
N GLN A 98 19.39 -46.00 26.53
CA GLN A 98 17.99 -46.42 26.72
C GLN A 98 17.39 -47.03 25.45
N ILE A 99 17.69 -46.49 24.26
CA ILE A 99 17.23 -47.04 22.99
C ILE A 99 17.82 -48.44 22.77
N LYS A 100 19.12 -48.60 23.04
CA LYS A 100 19.81 -49.89 22.88
C LYS A 100 19.25 -50.96 23.82
N GLU A 101 18.99 -50.61 25.08
CA GLU A 101 18.36 -51.51 26.04
C GLU A 101 16.98 -51.97 25.56
N LYS A 102 16.13 -51.04 25.10
CA LYS A 102 14.81 -51.38 24.56
C LYS A 102 14.90 -52.31 23.34
N GLN A 103 15.82 -52.03 22.41
CA GLN A 103 16.02 -52.88 21.24
C GLN A 103 16.47 -54.30 21.61
N LEU A 104 17.33 -54.43 22.63
CA LEU A 104 17.75 -55.74 23.15
C LEU A 104 16.57 -56.52 23.75
N VAL A 105 15.73 -55.84 24.53
CA VAL A 105 14.52 -56.44 25.11
C VAL A 105 13.52 -56.86 24.03
N GLU A 106 13.26 -56.01 23.03
CA GLU A 106 12.39 -56.34 21.90
C GLU A 106 12.91 -57.53 21.10
N THR A 107 14.22 -57.57 20.82
CA THR A 107 14.85 -58.67 20.10
C THR A 107 14.74 -59.98 20.89
N TYR A 108 14.97 -59.94 22.20
CA TYR A 108 14.79 -61.09 23.07
C TYR A 108 13.35 -61.60 23.02
N ASN A 109 12.37 -60.71 23.19
CA ASN A 109 10.95 -61.06 23.16
C ASN A 109 10.52 -61.66 21.82
N LYS A 110 10.94 -61.05 20.70
CA LYS A 110 10.63 -61.56 19.35
C LYS A 110 11.23 -62.93 19.10
N ARG A 111 12.45 -63.18 19.57
CA ARG A 111 13.05 -64.52 19.46
C ARG A 111 12.28 -65.53 20.28
N LYS A 112 11.92 -65.20 21.53
CA LYS A 112 11.14 -66.08 22.39
C LYS A 112 9.80 -66.48 21.75
N THR A 113 9.04 -65.53 21.20
CA THR A 113 7.78 -65.84 20.54
C THR A 113 7.95 -66.68 19.28
N LEU A 114 9.03 -66.49 18.52
CA LEU A 114 9.35 -67.34 17.37
C LEU A 114 9.67 -68.79 17.77
N PHE A 115 10.39 -68.98 18.89
CA PHE A 115 10.64 -70.31 19.43
C PHE A 115 9.33 -70.98 19.88
N ASP A 116 8.49 -70.25 20.61
CA ASP A 116 7.21 -70.78 21.14
C ASP A 116 6.20 -71.16 20.03
N HIS A 117 6.27 -70.56 18.84
CA HIS A 117 5.42 -70.89 17.69
C HIS A 117 5.95 -72.02 16.78
N SER A 118 7.17 -72.51 17.02
CA SER A 118 7.84 -73.51 16.17
C SER A 118 7.82 -74.95 16.72
N LEU A 119 7.16 -75.15 17.86
CA LEU A 119 6.90 -76.43 18.54
C LEU A 119 5.40 -76.74 18.48
#